data_AF-A0A7X9P6C8-F1
#
_entry.id   AF-A0A7X9P6C8-F1
#
_cell.length_a   1.000
_cell.length_b   1.000
_cell.length_c   1.000
_cell.angle_alpha   90.00
_cell.angle_beta   90.00
_cell.angle_gamma   90.00
#
_symmetry.space_group_name_H-M   'P 1'
#
loop_
_entity.id
_entity.type
_entity.pdbx_description
1 polymer ?
#
loop_
_entity_poly.entity_id
_entity_poly.type
_entity_poly.pdbx_seq_one_letter_code
_entity_poly.pdbx_strand_id
1 'polypeptide(L)'
;MLEPSRAWDTSLVDLFDDAADWVTPLRTLLGTPWFEEYGERLARRVEEADVVAVVRLKASLPPGGAQAAGALEMEVLQSLVGRAVPGMIVRLDVPPAAAGRLDAEAARIEEQGRFVAFVRLYRGETGDVRNHWHLSPFDQDLVNTIRRTTQR
;
A
#
# COMPACT_ATOMS: atom_id res chain seq x y z
N MET A 1 9.14 -4.58 -15.97
CA MET A 1 9.87 -4.92 -14.74
C MET A 1 10.10 -3.62 -13.97
N LEU A 2 9.66 -3.54 -12.72
CA LEU A 2 9.92 -2.39 -11.86
C LEU A 2 11.26 -2.67 -11.16
N GLU A 3 12.29 -1.87 -11.46
CA GLU A 3 13.64 -2.06 -10.90
C GLU A 3 13.81 -1.22 -9.63
N PRO A 4 14.27 -1.79 -8.50
CA PRO A 4 14.59 -1.01 -7.32
C PRO A 4 15.84 -0.18 -7.57
N SER A 5 15.75 1.13 -7.32
CA SER A 5 16.87 2.06 -7.52
C SER A 5 17.76 2.23 -6.28
N ARG A 6 17.34 1.71 -5.10
CA ARG A 6 18.00 1.97 -3.80
C ARG A 6 17.97 0.75 -2.85
N ALA A 7 18.89 0.74 -1.89
CA ALA A 7 18.85 -0.14 -0.73
C ALA A 7 17.72 0.26 0.23
N TRP A 8 17.36 -0.63 1.16
CA TRP A 8 16.36 -0.33 2.19
C TRP A 8 16.87 0.72 3.18
N ASP A 9 16.03 1.69 3.51
CA ASP A 9 16.26 2.71 4.54
C ASP A 9 15.30 2.46 5.70
N THR A 10 15.84 2.12 6.87
CA THR A 10 15.05 1.79 8.06
C THR A 10 14.27 2.98 8.62
N SER A 11 14.59 4.22 8.21
CA SER A 11 13.79 5.40 8.56
C SER A 11 12.42 5.44 7.86
N LEU A 12 12.19 4.56 6.87
CA LEU A 12 10.94 4.48 6.12
C LEU A 12 9.95 3.44 6.67
N VAL A 13 10.30 2.70 7.73
CA VAL A 13 9.45 1.65 8.32
C VAL A 13 8.07 2.18 8.72
N ASP A 14 8.00 3.39 9.28
CA ASP A 14 6.73 3.99 9.70
C ASP A 14 5.84 4.42 8.51
N LEU A 15 6.41 4.53 7.30
CA LEU A 15 5.68 4.90 6.08
C LEU A 15 5.19 3.66 5.32
N PHE A 16 5.97 2.58 5.34
CA PHE A 16 5.70 1.30 4.65
C PHE A 16 5.81 0.15 5.66
N ASP A 17 4.74 -0.05 6.41
CA ASP A 17 4.66 -0.86 7.63
C ASP A 17 4.04 -2.26 7.41
N ASP A 18 3.85 -2.62 6.15
CA ASP A 18 3.19 -3.83 5.69
C ASP A 18 1.81 -4.01 6.37
N ALA A 19 1.03 -2.92 6.36
CA ALA A 19 -0.28 -2.86 7.00
C ALA A 19 -1.32 -2.12 6.14
N ALA A 20 -2.57 -2.18 6.61
CA ALA A 20 -3.68 -1.38 6.10
C ALA A 20 -4.12 -0.35 7.16
N ASP A 21 -4.05 0.95 6.85
CA ASP A 21 -4.58 2.01 7.73
C ASP A 21 -6.06 2.22 7.43
N TRP A 22 -6.94 2.05 8.41
CA TRP A 22 -8.39 2.18 8.20
C TRP A 22 -8.94 3.60 8.31
N VAL A 23 -8.26 4.55 7.70
CA VAL A 23 -8.68 5.95 7.67
C VAL A 23 -9.63 6.16 6.48
N THR A 24 -10.93 6.01 6.74
CA THR A 24 -11.97 6.30 5.75
C THR A 24 -13.30 6.72 6.41
N PRO A 25 -14.03 7.70 5.84
CA PRO A 25 -13.64 8.52 4.69
C PRO A 25 -12.70 9.67 5.13
N LEU A 26 -11.75 10.05 4.29
CA LEU A 26 -10.71 11.04 4.65
C LEU A 26 -11.28 12.36 5.19
N ARG A 27 -12.45 12.76 4.67
CA ARG A 27 -13.17 13.96 5.10
C ARG A 27 -13.52 14.01 6.58
N THR A 28 -13.60 12.88 7.29
CA THR A 28 -13.89 12.86 8.74
C THR A 28 -12.77 13.40 9.58
N LEU A 29 -11.54 13.43 9.04
CA LEU A 29 -10.39 14.00 9.74
C LEU A 29 -10.30 15.53 9.58
N LEU A 30 -11.01 16.13 8.62
CA LEU A 30 -10.90 17.57 8.34
C LEU A 30 -11.11 18.43 9.59
N GLY A 31 -10.17 19.35 9.84
CA GLY A 31 -10.19 20.22 11.01
C GLY A 31 -9.69 19.57 12.30
N THR A 32 -9.18 18.33 12.26
CA THR A 32 -8.51 17.68 13.38
C THR A 32 -6.99 17.71 13.22
N PRO A 33 -6.20 17.69 14.31
CA PRO A 33 -4.73 17.55 14.22
C PRO A 33 -4.28 16.30 13.47
N TRP A 34 -5.09 15.23 13.51
CA TRP A 34 -4.85 13.99 12.77
C TRP A 34 -4.85 14.18 11.26
N PHE A 35 -5.54 15.18 10.73
CA PHE A 35 -5.53 15.47 9.28
C PHE A 35 -4.20 16.05 8.81
N GLU A 36 -3.59 16.92 9.62
CA GLU A 36 -2.28 17.48 9.30
C GLU A 36 -1.20 16.39 9.36
N GLU A 37 -1.16 15.61 10.44
CA GLU A 37 -0.24 14.48 10.58
C GLU A 37 -0.42 13.44 9.46
N TYR A 38 -1.68 13.08 9.16
CA TYR A 38 -1.99 12.17 8.05
C TYR A 38 -1.58 12.77 6.71
N GLY A 39 -1.81 14.06 6.49
CA GLY A 39 -1.42 14.77 5.27
C GLY A 39 0.08 14.78 5.05
N GLU A 40 0.88 15.03 6.09
CA GLU A 40 2.34 14.97 6.05
C GLU A 40 2.83 13.55 5.75
N ARG A 41 2.29 12.54 6.45
CA ARG A 41 2.62 11.13 6.19
C ARG A 41 2.24 10.70 4.78
N LEU A 42 1.06 11.11 4.30
CA LEU A 42 0.61 10.82 2.94
C LEU A 42 1.55 11.45 1.90
N ALA A 43 1.93 12.72 2.08
CA ALA A 43 2.86 13.38 1.18
C ALA A 43 4.21 12.64 1.13
N ARG A 44 4.75 12.27 2.29
CA ARG A 44 5.99 11.47 2.37
C ARG A 44 5.84 10.07 1.76
N ARG A 45 4.73 9.36 1.99
CA ARG A 45 4.44 8.07 1.35
C ARG A 45 4.41 8.20 -0.18
N VAL A 46 3.80 9.26 -0.71
CA VAL A 46 3.76 9.52 -2.16
C VAL A 46 5.14 9.83 -2.73
N GLU A 47 5.95 10.61 -2.02
CA GLU A 47 7.30 10.99 -2.44
C GLU A 47 8.26 9.79 -2.45
N GLU A 48 8.20 8.94 -1.43
CA GLU A 48 9.12 7.82 -1.28
C GLU A 48 8.68 6.55 -2.03
N ALA A 49 7.39 6.40 -2.34
CA ALA A 49 6.88 5.21 -3.02
C ALA A 49 7.39 5.14 -4.47
N ASP A 50 7.85 3.95 -4.89
CA ASP A 50 8.17 3.69 -6.29
C ASP A 50 6.90 3.46 -7.12
N VAL A 51 5.83 2.96 -6.48
CA VAL A 51 4.51 2.76 -7.08
C VAL A 51 3.42 3.22 -6.13
N VAL A 52 2.49 4.00 -6.65
CA VAL A 52 1.20 4.26 -5.99
C VAL A 52 0.09 3.88 -6.96
N ALA A 53 -0.85 3.04 -6.52
CA ALA A 53 -1.91 2.53 -7.39
C ALA A 53 -3.20 2.28 -6.63
N VAL A 54 -4.33 2.46 -7.30
CA VAL A 54 -5.60 1.89 -6.85
C VAL A 54 -5.60 0.42 -7.21
N VAL A 55 -5.86 -0.43 -6.23
CA VAL A 55 -5.81 -1.89 -6.36
C VAL A 55 -7.04 -2.55 -5.78
N ARG A 56 -7.30 -3.78 -6.22
CA ARG A 56 -8.19 -4.73 -5.57
C ARG A 56 -7.35 -5.89 -5.03
N LEU A 57 -7.54 -6.27 -3.78
CA LEU A 57 -6.87 -7.45 -3.24
C LEU A 57 -7.57 -8.70 -3.79
N LYS A 58 -6.80 -9.64 -4.35
CA LYS A 58 -7.36 -10.92 -4.79
C LYS A 58 -7.48 -11.83 -3.57
N ALA A 59 -8.69 -12.33 -3.33
CA ALA A 59 -9.15 -12.99 -2.11
C ALA A 59 -8.44 -14.32 -1.74
N SER A 60 -7.33 -14.67 -2.36
CA SER A 60 -6.56 -15.86 -2.00
C SER A 60 -5.59 -15.56 -0.86
N LEU A 61 -6.13 -15.17 0.30
CA LEU A 61 -5.55 -15.67 1.55
C LEU A 61 -5.96 -17.15 1.58
N PRO A 62 -5.04 -18.12 1.50
CA PRO A 62 -5.41 -19.53 1.54
C PRO A 62 -6.23 -19.81 2.82
N PRO A 63 -7.10 -20.83 2.86
CA PRO A 63 -7.73 -21.24 4.10
C PRO A 63 -6.64 -21.52 5.15
N GLY A 64 -6.56 -20.66 6.18
CA GLY A 64 -5.40 -20.50 7.08
C GLY A 64 -4.77 -19.09 7.11
N GLY A 65 -5.31 -18.14 6.35
CA GLY A 65 -4.91 -16.72 6.38
C GLY A 65 -3.62 -16.43 5.61
N ALA A 66 -3.15 -15.18 5.68
CA ALA A 66 -1.89 -14.75 5.07
C ALA A 66 -0.64 -15.54 5.54
N GLN A 67 -0.76 -16.33 6.63
CA GLN A 67 0.28 -17.26 7.08
C GLN A 67 0.64 -18.32 6.03
N ALA A 68 -0.30 -18.72 5.18
CA ALA A 68 -0.06 -19.80 4.22
C ALA A 68 0.61 -19.33 2.90
N ALA A 69 0.52 -18.05 2.55
CA ALA A 69 0.98 -17.57 1.24
C ALA A 69 2.30 -16.78 1.25
N GLY A 70 2.73 -16.24 2.41
CA GLY A 70 3.91 -15.37 2.52
C GLY A 70 3.86 -14.12 1.61
N ALA A 71 2.70 -13.87 0.99
CA ALA A 71 2.52 -12.84 -0.01
C ALA A 71 1.04 -12.48 -0.21
N LEU A 72 0.81 -11.26 -0.67
CA LEU A 72 -0.49 -10.68 -0.98
C LEU A 72 -0.58 -10.42 -2.48
N GLU A 73 -1.60 -10.98 -3.14
CA GLU A 73 -1.86 -10.69 -4.56
C GLU A 73 -2.86 -9.55 -4.71
N MET A 74 -2.52 -8.58 -5.55
CA MET A 74 -3.36 -7.44 -5.85
C MET A 74 -3.44 -7.18 -7.34
N GLU A 75 -4.64 -6.84 -7.80
CA GLU A 75 -4.90 -6.40 -9.15
C GLU A 75 -4.86 -4.88 -9.22
N VAL A 76 -4.00 -4.35 -10.09
CA VAL A 76 -3.93 -2.91 -10.36
C VAL A 76 -5.16 -2.47 -11.13
N LEU A 77 -5.95 -1.56 -10.57
CA LEU A 77 -7.09 -0.96 -11.24
C LEU A 77 -6.71 0.36 -11.91
N GLN A 78 -5.81 1.12 -11.28
CA GLN A 78 -5.36 2.42 -11.78
C GLN A 78 -3.98 2.76 -11.22
N SER A 79 -3.06 3.23 -12.05
CA SER A 79 -1.79 3.80 -11.56
C SER A 79 -1.94 5.29 -11.21
N LEU A 80 -1.27 5.71 -10.14
CA LEU A 80 -1.20 7.10 -9.66
C LEU A 80 0.24 7.63 -9.68
N VAL A 81 1.21 6.80 -9.30
CA VAL A 81 2.66 7.03 -9.36
C VAL A 81 3.35 5.77 -9.88
N GLY A 82 4.45 5.95 -10.59
CA GLY A 82 5.21 4.86 -11.18
C GLY A 82 4.57 4.32 -12.46
N ARG A 83 5.07 3.18 -12.94
CA ARG A 83 4.66 2.58 -14.23
C ARG A 83 3.87 1.28 -14.05
N ALA A 84 2.92 1.27 -13.12
CA ALA A 84 2.02 0.13 -12.97
C ALA A 84 0.94 0.14 -14.08
N VAL A 85 0.59 -1.02 -14.61
CA VAL A 85 -0.39 -1.14 -15.71
C VAL A 85 -1.71 -1.70 -15.15
N PRO A 86 -2.88 -1.10 -15.47
CA PRO A 86 -4.17 -1.69 -15.11
C PRO A 86 -4.33 -3.14 -15.60
N GLY A 87 -4.92 -4.00 -14.77
CA GLY A 87 -5.04 -5.44 -14.98
C GLY A 87 -3.81 -6.26 -14.58
N MET A 88 -2.69 -5.61 -14.27
CA MET A 88 -1.49 -6.30 -13.77
C MET A 88 -1.76 -6.89 -12.38
N ILE A 89 -1.34 -8.14 -12.17
CA ILE A 89 -1.29 -8.75 -10.84
C ILE A 89 0.09 -8.53 -10.24
N VAL A 90 0.12 -7.92 -9.07
CA VAL A 90 1.33 -7.70 -8.29
C VAL A 90 1.26 -8.58 -7.06
N ARG A 91 2.37 -9.23 -6.74
CA ARG A 91 2.54 -10.03 -5.54
C ARG A 91 3.47 -9.26 -4.59
N LEU A 92 2.95 -8.90 -3.42
CA LEU A 92 3.69 -8.24 -2.35
C LEU A 92 4.16 -9.27 -1.32
N ASP A 93 5.31 -9.05 -0.72
CA ASP A 93 5.80 -9.92 0.36
C ASP A 93 5.01 -9.60 1.63
N VAL A 94 4.57 -10.62 2.38
CA VAL A 94 3.81 -10.42 3.62
C VAL A 94 4.60 -11.04 4.78
N PRO A 95 5.18 -10.22 5.67
CA PRO A 95 5.87 -10.75 6.84
C PRO A 95 4.86 -11.38 7.82
N PRO A 96 5.29 -12.33 8.69
CA PRO A 96 4.40 -13.04 9.60
C PRO A 96 3.53 -12.14 10.50
N ALA A 97 4.08 -11.01 10.94
CA ALA A 97 3.33 -10.03 11.75
C ALA A 97 2.21 -9.34 10.98
N ALA A 98 2.46 -8.98 9.71
CA ALA A 98 1.44 -8.43 8.81
C ALA A 98 0.35 -9.47 8.50
N ALA A 99 0.75 -10.72 8.32
CA ALA A 99 -0.17 -11.80 7.99
C ALA A 99 -1.28 -11.97 9.04
N GLY A 100 -0.94 -11.95 10.34
CA GLY A 100 -1.93 -12.05 11.41
C GLY A 100 -2.92 -10.87 11.44
N ARG A 101 -2.46 -9.66 11.13
CA ARG A 101 -3.32 -8.46 11.06
C ARG A 101 -4.29 -8.52 9.87
N LEU A 102 -3.79 -8.86 8.68
CA LEU A 102 -4.61 -9.01 7.48
C LEU A 102 -5.70 -10.08 7.66
N ASP A 103 -5.37 -11.19 8.34
CA ASP A 103 -6.32 -12.25 8.61
C ASP A 103 -7.43 -11.80 9.59
N ALA A 104 -7.06 -11.10 10.66
CA ALA A 104 -8.01 -10.53 11.61
C ALA A 104 -8.97 -9.50 10.98
N GLU A 105 -8.56 -8.87 9.88
CA GLU A 105 -9.32 -7.83 9.18
C GLU A 105 -9.92 -8.31 7.86
N ALA A 106 -9.84 -9.60 7.54
CA ALA A 106 -10.19 -10.15 6.23
C ALA A 106 -11.62 -9.77 5.77
N ALA A 107 -12.61 -9.86 6.66
CA ALA A 107 -14.00 -9.47 6.35
C ALA A 107 -14.11 -7.98 5.99
N ARG A 108 -13.43 -7.11 6.73
CA ARG A 108 -13.42 -5.66 6.47
C ARG A 108 -12.69 -5.34 5.16
N ILE A 109 -11.63 -6.07 4.85
CA ILE A 109 -10.89 -5.97 3.60
C ILE A 109 -11.76 -6.34 2.40
N GLU A 110 -12.51 -7.44 2.54
CA GLU A 110 -13.45 -7.88 1.52
C GLU A 110 -14.56 -6.84 1.29
N GLU A 111 -15.17 -6.33 2.37
CA GLU A 111 -16.20 -5.29 2.30
C GLU A 111 -15.70 -4.00 1.65
N GLN A 112 -14.48 -3.58 1.98
CA GLN A 112 -13.87 -2.36 1.42
C GLN A 112 -13.59 -2.51 -0.09
N GLY A 113 -13.17 -3.70 -0.53
CA GLY A 113 -13.02 -4.11 -1.94
C GLY A 113 -11.93 -3.41 -2.77
N ARG A 114 -11.55 -2.17 -2.44
CA ARG A 114 -10.52 -1.37 -3.13
C ARG A 114 -9.66 -0.59 -2.15
N PHE A 115 -8.38 -0.50 -2.47
CA PHE A 115 -7.36 0.19 -1.71
C PHE A 115 -6.51 1.08 -2.61
N VAL A 116 -5.87 2.08 -2.02
CA VAL A 116 -4.67 2.72 -2.58
C VAL A 116 -3.47 2.03 -1.96
N ALA A 117 -2.66 1.38 -2.78
CA ALA A 117 -1.40 0.77 -2.39
C ALA A 117 -0.25 1.74 -2.63
N PHE A 118 0.57 1.93 -1.60
CA PHE A 118 1.87 2.59 -1.66
C PHE A 118 2.93 1.50 -1.54
N VAL A 119 3.81 1.39 -2.54
CA VAL A 119 4.80 0.31 -2.59
C VAL A 119 6.18 0.92 -2.78
N ARG A 120 7.07 0.57 -1.85
CA ARG A 120 8.50 0.84 -1.93
C ARG A 120 9.21 -0.44 -2.32
N LEU A 121 9.99 -0.39 -3.39
CA LEU A 121 10.82 -1.49 -3.87
C LEU A 121 12.26 -1.26 -3.43
N TYR A 122 12.93 -2.33 -3.02
CA TYR A 122 14.34 -2.28 -2.66
C TYR A 122 15.06 -3.55 -3.09
N ARG A 123 16.38 -3.47 -3.19
CA ARG A 123 17.23 -4.63 -3.46
C ARG A 123 17.60 -5.29 -2.13
N GLY A 124 17.22 -6.54 -1.96
CA GLY A 124 17.61 -7.38 -0.83
C GLY A 124 19.09 -7.76 -0.86
N GLU A 125 19.57 -8.34 0.23
CA GLU A 125 20.98 -8.75 0.39
C GLU A 125 21.43 -9.74 -0.69
N THR A 126 20.52 -10.59 -1.18
CA THR A 126 20.83 -11.57 -2.24
C THR A 126 20.63 -11.03 -3.66
N GLY A 127 20.35 -9.72 -3.79
CA GLY A 127 20.13 -9.05 -5.07
C GLY A 127 18.71 -9.16 -5.60
N ASP A 128 17.84 -9.89 -4.89
CA ASP A 128 16.41 -10.04 -5.12
C ASP A 128 15.65 -8.73 -4.90
N VAL A 129 14.56 -8.52 -5.67
CA VAL A 129 13.68 -7.37 -5.48
C VAL A 129 12.70 -7.68 -4.35
N ARG A 130 12.73 -6.85 -3.33
CA ARG A 130 11.85 -6.89 -2.16
C ARG A 130 10.94 -5.67 -2.14
N ASN A 131 9.92 -5.73 -1.31
CA ASN A 131 8.96 -4.65 -1.16
C ASN A 131 8.58 -4.45 0.29
N HIS A 132 8.38 -3.18 0.64
CA HIS A 132 7.55 -2.78 1.77
C HIS A 132 6.36 -2.00 1.23
N TRP A 133 5.23 -2.13 1.90
CA TRP A 133 3.99 -1.58 1.39
C TRP A 133 3.11 -0.99 2.49
N HIS A 134 2.18 -0.16 2.06
CA HIS A 134 1.12 0.36 2.90
C HIS A 134 -0.17 0.41 2.09
N LEU A 135 -1.29 0.01 2.70
CA LEU A 135 -2.62 0.08 2.09
C LEU A 135 -3.47 1.11 2.81
N SER A 136 -4.12 1.98 2.05
CA SER A 136 -5.21 2.82 2.56
C SER A 136 -6.51 2.45 1.84
N PRO A 137 -7.66 2.38 2.52
CA PRO A 137 -8.96 2.23 1.90
C PRO A 137 -9.13 3.21 0.74
N PHE A 138 -9.69 2.72 -0.36
CA PHE A 138 -10.02 3.58 -1.48
C PHE A 138 -11.00 4.68 -1.02
N ASP A 139 -10.59 5.91 -1.23
CA ASP A 139 -11.39 7.11 -1.06
C ASP A 139 -11.07 8.05 -2.22
N GLN A 140 -12.11 8.66 -2.81
CA GLN A 140 -11.93 9.50 -4.00
C GLN A 140 -11.18 10.80 -3.67
N ASP A 141 -11.33 11.34 -2.47
CA ASP A 141 -10.62 12.53 -2.02
C ASP A 141 -9.13 12.23 -1.77
N LEU A 142 -8.82 11.02 -1.27
CA LEU A 142 -7.44 10.53 -1.18
C LEU A 142 -6.79 10.47 -2.57
N VAL A 143 -7.44 9.82 -3.54
CA VAL A 143 -6.93 9.72 -4.93
C VAL A 143 -6.72 11.10 -5.55
N ASN A 144 -7.66 12.01 -5.36
CA ASN A 144 -7.56 13.37 -5.86
C ASN A 144 -6.40 14.14 -5.19
N THR A 145 -6.17 13.90 -3.91
CA THR A 145 -5.05 14.50 -3.17
C THR A 145 -3.70 14.02 -3.71
N ILE A 146 -3.53 12.70 -3.91
CA ILE A 146 -2.31 12.13 -4.47
C ILE A 146 -2.01 12.73 -5.85
N ARG A 147 -3.02 12.80 -6.74
CA ARG A 147 -2.84 13.39 -8.09
C ARG A 147 -2.40 14.85 -8.06
N ARG A 148 -2.90 15.65 -7.11
CA ARG A 148 -2.49 17.05 -6.96
C ARG A 148 -1.06 17.18 -6.46
N THR A 149 -0.61 16.27 -5.61
CA THR A 149 0.76 16.23 -5.08
C THR A 149 1.77 15.85 -6.17
N THR A 150 1.41 14.94 -7.08
CA THR A 150 2.34 14.39 -8.09
C THR A 150 2.41 15.19 -9.40
N GLN A 151 1.49 16.13 -9.62
CA GLN A 151 1.48 17.02 -10.79
C GLN A 151 2.29 18.32 -10.61
N ARG A 152 2.90 18.51 -9.44
CA ARG A 152 3.80 19.64 -9.17
C ARG A 152 5.23 19.27 -9.52
#